data_AF-A0A8S9LH55-F1
#
_entry.id   AF-A0A8S9LH55-F1
#
_cell.length_a   1.000
_cell.length_b   1.000
_cell.length_c   1.000
_cell.angle_alpha   90.00
_cell.angle_beta   90.00
_cell.angle_gamma   90.00
#
_symmetry.space_group_name_H-M   'P 1'
#
loop_
_entity.id
_entity.type
_entity.pdbx_description
1 polymer ?
#
loop_
_entity_poly.entity_id
_entity_poly.type
_entity_poly.pdbx_seq_one_letter_code
_entity_poly.pdbx_strand_id
1 'polypeptide(L)' 'MLIRHTKELVPVRVLETLPTDVLRRTGGLPSEKWGSDHLAIACELGFVGE' A
#
# COMPACT_ATOMS: atom_id res chain seq x y z
N MET A 1 3.33 10.15 -1.20
CA MET A 1 2.94 9.28 -2.32
C MET A 1 1.43 9.10 -2.26
N LEU A 2 0.74 9.26 -3.39
CA LEU A 2 -0.71 9.13 -3.48
C LEU A 2 -1.04 8.22 -4.68
N ILE A 3 -2.06 7.39 -4.57
CA ILE A 3 -2.59 6.64 -5.72
C ILE A 3 -3.47 7.60 -6.51
N ARG A 4 -3.09 7.91 -7.76
CA ARG A 4 -3.92 8.74 -8.65
C ARG A 4 -4.96 7.86 -9.35
N HIS A 5 -6.20 8.33 -9.38
CA HIS A 5 -7.31 7.67 -10.07
C HIS A 5 -8.13 8.68 -10.89
N THR A 6 -8.99 8.17 -11.77
CA THR A 6 -9.95 8.97 -12.54
C THR A 6 -11.29 9.07 -11.81
N LYS A 7 -12.23 9.90 -12.28
CA LYS A 7 -13.50 10.14 -11.58
C LYS A 7 -14.44 8.93 -11.59
N GLU A 8 -14.23 8.02 -12.54
CA GLU A 8 -15.02 6.80 -12.72
C GLU A 8 -14.62 5.69 -11.73
N LEU A 9 -13.48 5.86 -11.03
CA LEU A 9 -12.98 4.94 -10.03
C LEU A 9 -13.00 5.59 -8.65
N VAL A 10 -13.58 4.91 -7.67
CA VAL A 10 -13.61 5.34 -6.26
C VAL A 10 -12.83 4.35 -5.39
N PRO A 11 -12.01 4.84 -4.45
CA PRO A 11 -11.38 3.96 -3.46
C PRO A 11 -12.44 3.38 -2.53
N VAL A 12 -12.57 2.05 -2.57
CA VAL A 12 -13.47 1.28 -1.70
C VAL A 12 -12.78 0.95 -0.39
N ARG A 13 -11.50 0.59 -0.46
CA ARG A 13 -10.70 0.21 0.72
C ARG A 13 -9.22 0.46 0.49
N VAL A 14 -8.54 0.98 1.49
CA VAL A 14 -7.07 1.03 1.51
C VAL A 14 -6.56 -0.21 2.23
N LEU A 15 -5.60 -0.92 1.64
CA LEU A 15 -4.96 -2.06 2.29
C LEU A 15 -3.90 -1.53 3.26
N GLU A 16 -3.87 -2.06 4.48
CA GLU A 16 -2.87 -1.69 5.47
C GLU A 16 -1.46 -2.01 4.97
N THR A 17 -0.55 -1.06 5.16
CA THR A 17 0.88 -1.28 4.89
C THR A 17 1.54 -1.94 6.10
N LEU A 18 2.78 -2.43 5.92
CA LEU A 18 3.52 -3.04 7.02
C LEU A 18 3.64 -2.09 8.22
N PRO A 19 3.30 -2.53 9.44
CA PRO A 19 3.45 -1.73 10.63
C PRO A 19 4.91 -1.30 10.87
N THR A 20 5.10 -0.09 11.40
CA THR A 20 6.45 0.46 11.62
C THR A 20 7.24 -0.34 12.66
N ASP A 21 6.58 -0.97 13.63
CA ASP A 21 7.24 -1.82 14.62
C ASP A 21 7.82 -3.09 13.97
N VAL A 22 7.13 -3.66 12.99
CA VAL A 22 7.64 -4.79 12.21
C VAL A 22 8.88 -4.36 11.43
N LEU A 23 8.86 -3.20 10.77
CA LEU A 23 10.03 -2.67 10.06
C LEU A 23 11.23 -2.46 10.97
N ARG A 24 11.02 -1.89 12.16
CA ARG A 24 12.10 -1.70 13.14
C ARG A 24 12.69 -3.03 13.61
N ARG A 25 11.84 -4.05 13.82
CA ARG A 25 12.28 -5.39 14.23
C ARG A 25 13.04 -6.14 13.14
N THR A 26 12.75 -5.88 11.87
CA THR A 26 13.44 -6.52 10.73
C THR A 26 14.68 -5.77 10.26
N GLY A 27 15.06 -4.66 10.92
CA GLY A 27 16.22 -3.85 10.53
C GLY A 27 15.95 -2.87 9.37
N GLY A 28 14.68 -2.61 9.06
CA GLY A 28 14.26 -1.71 7.98
C GLY A 28 14.04 -2.43 6.65
N LEU A 29 14.23 -1.67 5.56
CA LEU A 29 14.12 -2.12 4.18
C LEU A 29 15.39 -1.72 3.40
N PRO A 30 15.81 -2.51 2.39
CA PRO A 30 15.36 -3.89 2.13
C PRO A 30 15.92 -4.87 3.18
N SER A 31 15.38 -6.08 3.23
CA SER A 31 15.85 -7.18 4.11
C SER A 31 15.64 -8.54 3.44
N GLU A 32 16.15 -9.63 4.02
CA GLU A 32 15.93 -10.99 3.46
C GLU A 32 14.44 -11.33 3.27
N LYS A 33 13.56 -10.79 4.13
CA LYS A 33 12.10 -10.97 4.01
C LYS A 33 11.44 -9.95 3.08
N TRP A 34 12.11 -8.85 2.76
CA TRP A 34 11.55 -7.71 2.02
C TRP A 34 12.51 -7.24 0.93
N GLY A 35 12.25 -7.66 -0.32
CA GLY A 35 13.15 -7.42 -1.45
C GLY A 35 13.16 -6.00 -2.04
N SER A 36 12.32 -5.09 -1.55
CA SER A 36 12.29 -3.67 -1.95
C SER A 36 12.58 -2.77 -0.76
N ASP A 37 13.21 -1.63 -1.02
CA ASP A 37 13.43 -0.52 -0.10
C ASP A 37 12.17 0.34 0.12
N HIS A 38 11.11 0.12 -0.66
CA HIS A 38 9.84 0.84 -0.59
C HIS A 38 8.70 -0.07 -0.14
N LEU A 39 7.73 0.49 0.58
CA LEU A 39 6.48 -0.20 0.91
C LEU A 39 5.50 -0.12 -0.24
N ALA A 40 4.91 -1.26 -0.60
CA ALA A 40 3.78 -1.28 -1.52
C ALA A 40 2.59 -0.55 -0.90
N ILE A 41 1.98 0.37 -1.66
CA ILE A 41 0.70 0.97 -1.33
C ILE A 41 -0.34 0.32 -2.24
N ALA A 42 -1.41 -0.22 -1.64
CA ALA A 42 -2.48 -0.88 -2.37
C ALA A 42 -3.85 -0.38 -1.89
N CYS A 43 -4.80 -0.32 -2.81
CA CYS A 43 -6.19 -0.05 -2.52
C CYS A 43 -7.10 -0.83 -3.47
N GLU A 44 -8.30 -1.12 -3.02
CA GLU A 44 -9.40 -1.59 -3.86
C GLU A 44 -10.12 -0.39 -4.45
N LEU A 45 -10.39 -0.47 -5.75
CA LEU A 45 -11.15 0.52 -6.50
C LEU A 45 -12.44 -0.12 -7.00
N GLY A 46 -13.52 0.64 -6.97
CA GLY A 46 -14.81 0.28 -7.57
C GLY A 46 -15.20 1.29 -8.63
N PHE A 47 -16.09 0.90 -9.54
CA PHE A 47 -16.66 1.82 -10.53
C PHE A 47 -17.82 2.62 -9.93
N VAL A 48 -17.98 3.87 -10.36
CA VAL A 48 -19.13 4.69 -9.97
C VAL A 48 -20.40 4.13 -10.63
N GLY A 49 -21.40 3.75 -9.82
CA GLY A 49 -22.73 3.36 -10.28
C GLY A 49 -23.03 1.86 -10.31
N GLU A 50 -22.14 1.02 -9.78
CA GLU A 50 -22.44 -0.37 -9.39
C GLU A 50 -23.03 -0.46 -7.98
#